data_AF-A0A2E6EST6-F1
#
_entry.id   AF-A0A2E6EST6-F1
#
_cell.length_a   1.000
_cell.length_b   1.000
_cell.length_c   1.000
_cell.angle_alpha   90.00
_cell.angle_beta   90.00
_cell.angle_gamma   90.00
#
_symmetry.space_group_name_H-M   'P 1'
#
loop_
_entity.id
_entity.type
_entity.pdbx_description
1 polymer ?
#
loop_
_entity_poly.entity_id
_entity_poly.type
_entity_poly.pdbx_seq_one_letter_code
_entity_poly.pdbx_strand_id
1 'polypeptide(L)'
;MQEAIIDRIETTRKQIRDWRTDQLGGLQERQRTLLKHGENALNSGKTALINLEANTLESARDLLAWASESLGPRASFLARGRDALDEALVALKAGHSATLPIEDFDQLSIARVLPQLDGLSAAELRTLSHYETEHKNRKTLLAELDARIGATTEVEDA
;
A
#
# COMPACT_ATOMS: atom_id res chain seq x y z
N MET A 1 -26.95 -48.68 44.65
CA MET A 1 -26.46 -47.40 45.21
C MET A 1 -25.07 -47.04 44.69
N GLN A 2 -24.12 -47.99 44.63
CA GLN A 2 -22.77 -47.74 44.11
C GLN A 2 -22.71 -47.43 42.60
N GLU A 3 -23.49 -48.11 41.76
CA GLU A 3 -23.54 -47.85 40.30
C GLU A 3 -24.00 -46.42 39.94
N ALA A 4 -25.01 -45.90 40.63
CA ALA A 4 -25.51 -44.54 40.41
C ALA A 4 -24.46 -43.45 40.77
N ILE A 5 -23.56 -43.75 41.72
CA ILE A 5 -22.47 -42.85 42.09
C ILE A 5 -21.39 -42.86 41.01
N ILE A 6 -21.06 -44.03 40.46
CA ILE A 6 -20.06 -44.18 39.38
C ILE A 6 -20.53 -43.43 38.11
N ASP A 7 -21.78 -43.62 37.70
CA ASP A 7 -22.36 -42.96 36.53
C ASP A 7 -22.36 -41.42 36.65
N ARG A 8 -22.66 -40.92 37.86
CA ARG A 8 -22.59 -39.48 38.16
C ARG A 8 -21.16 -38.93 38.06
N ILE A 9 -20.16 -39.69 38.52
CA ILE A 9 -18.74 -39.32 38.43
C ILE A 9 -18.29 -39.28 36.97
N GLU A 10 -18.67 -40.28 36.16
CA GLU A 10 -18.33 -40.33 34.74
C GLU A 10 -18.97 -39.18 33.97
N THR A 11 -20.25 -38.91 34.24
CA THR A 11 -20.97 -37.76 33.65
C THR A 11 -20.29 -36.44 34.01
N THR A 12 -19.93 -36.25 35.28
CA THR A 12 -19.25 -35.04 35.74
C THR A 12 -17.87 -34.88 35.09
N ARG A 13 -17.12 -35.98 34.95
CA ARG A 13 -15.80 -35.99 34.30
C ARG A 13 -15.90 -35.62 32.81
N LYS A 14 -16.94 -36.12 32.13
CA LYS A 14 -17.23 -35.77 30.74
C LYS A 14 -17.57 -34.29 30.64
N GLN A 15 -18.49 -33.78 31.47
CA GLN A 15 -18.85 -32.37 31.51
C GLN A 15 -17.64 -31.45 31.75
N ILE A 16 -16.74 -31.80 32.67
CA ILE A 16 -15.52 -31.03 32.93
C ILE A 16 -14.58 -31.05 31.71
N ARG A 17 -14.46 -32.19 31.03
CA ARG A 17 -13.63 -32.31 29.82
C ARG A 17 -14.19 -31.45 28.69
N ASP A 18 -15.48 -31.56 28.43
CA ASP A 18 -16.19 -30.85 27.37
C ASP A 18 -16.14 -29.33 27.64
N TRP A 19 -16.41 -28.91 28.88
CA TRP A 19 -16.24 -27.51 29.30
C TRP A 19 -14.81 -27.00 29.08
N ARG A 20 -13.79 -27.81 29.41
CA ARG A 20 -12.38 -27.43 29.21
C ARG A 20 -12.05 -27.31 27.72
N THR A 21 -12.51 -28.23 26.88
CA THR A 21 -12.26 -28.16 25.43
C THR A 21 -12.93 -26.95 24.81
N ASP A 22 -14.15 -26.60 25.24
CA ASP A 22 -14.85 -25.41 24.76
C ASP A 22 -14.14 -24.12 25.19
N GLN A 23 -13.68 -24.05 26.45
CA GLN A 23 -12.90 -22.89 26.91
C GLN A 23 -11.59 -22.73 26.15
N LEU A 24 -10.86 -23.83 25.91
CA LEU A 24 -9.62 -23.80 25.12
C LEU A 24 -9.89 -23.38 23.67
N GLY A 25 -10.95 -23.89 23.05
CA GLY A 25 -11.37 -23.48 21.71
C GLY A 25 -11.71 -21.98 21.65
N GLY A 26 -12.45 -21.48 22.65
CA GLY A 26 -12.77 -20.06 22.76
C GLY A 26 -11.54 -19.16 22.93
N LEU A 27 -10.53 -19.61 23.70
CA LEU A 27 -9.27 -18.87 23.86
C LEU A 27 -8.45 -18.87 22.56
N GLN A 28 -8.37 -19.99 21.85
CA GLN A 28 -7.68 -20.08 20.57
C GLN A 28 -8.33 -19.18 19.52
N GLU A 29 -9.67 -19.15 19.48
CA GLU A 29 -10.37 -18.27 18.55
C GLU A 29 -10.12 -16.79 18.87
N ARG A 30 -10.20 -16.39 20.15
CA ARG A 30 -9.85 -15.03 20.58
C ARG A 30 -8.42 -14.65 20.23
N GLN A 31 -7.47 -15.56 20.43
CA GLN A 31 -6.07 -15.33 20.05
C GLN A 31 -5.95 -15.08 18.54
N ARG A 32 -6.61 -15.91 17.71
CA ARG A 32 -6.65 -15.73 16.26
C ARG A 32 -7.26 -14.39 15.87
N THR A 33 -8.36 -14.00 16.53
CA THR A 33 -8.98 -12.69 16.26
C THR A 33 -8.05 -11.56 16.64
N LEU A 34 -7.41 -11.60 17.81
CA LEU A 34 -6.48 -10.56 18.25
C LEU A 34 -5.27 -10.42 17.31
N LEU A 35 -4.71 -11.53 16.83
CA LEU A 35 -3.63 -11.51 15.85
C LEU A 35 -4.06 -10.83 14.54
N LYS A 36 -5.24 -11.19 14.02
CA LYS A 36 -5.81 -10.56 12.82
C LYS A 36 -6.02 -9.05 13.01
N HIS A 37 -6.55 -8.63 14.17
CA HIS A 37 -6.73 -7.20 14.46
C HIS A 37 -5.39 -6.47 14.59
N GLY A 38 -4.40 -7.09 15.24
CA GLY A 38 -3.05 -6.53 15.37
C GLY A 38 -2.36 -6.36 14.02
N GLU A 39 -2.46 -7.35 13.14
CA GLU A 39 -1.94 -7.28 11.77
C GLU A 39 -2.61 -6.17 10.96
N ASN A 40 -3.95 -6.08 11.01
CA ASN A 40 -4.69 -5.01 10.35
C ASN A 40 -4.28 -3.63 10.88
N ALA A 41 -4.19 -3.46 12.20
CA ALA A 41 -3.78 -2.19 12.81
C ALA A 41 -2.35 -1.79 12.40
N LEU A 42 -1.43 -2.76 12.34
CA LEU A 42 -0.06 -2.53 11.89
C LEU A 42 -0.03 -2.09 10.42
N ASN A 43 -0.78 -2.76 9.55
CA ASN A 43 -0.85 -2.42 8.13
C ASN A 43 -1.46 -1.03 7.92
N SER A 44 -2.57 -0.71 8.61
CA SER A 44 -3.16 0.63 8.58
C SER A 44 -2.20 1.71 9.09
N GLY A 45 -1.44 1.42 10.16
CA GLY A 45 -0.42 2.33 10.69
C GLY A 45 0.71 2.59 9.69
N LYS A 46 1.20 1.56 9.02
CA LYS A 46 2.21 1.70 7.95
C LYS A 46 1.69 2.57 6.82
N THR A 47 0.48 2.30 6.30
CA THR A 47 -0.14 3.11 5.25
C THR A 47 -0.28 4.57 5.67
N ALA A 48 -0.70 4.84 6.91
CA ALA A 48 -0.82 6.21 7.41
C ALA A 48 0.53 6.94 7.46
N LEU A 49 1.62 6.26 7.84
CA LEU A 49 2.96 6.83 7.85
C LEU A 49 3.47 7.14 6.44
N ILE A 50 3.26 6.24 5.48
CA ILE A 50 3.67 6.44 4.09
C ILE A 50 2.91 7.63 3.49
N ASN A 51 1.60 7.73 3.74
CA ASN A 51 0.80 8.86 3.28
C ASN A 51 1.26 10.18 3.90
N LEU A 52 1.63 10.17 5.19
CA LEU A 52 2.20 11.35 5.84
C LEU A 52 3.52 11.76 5.17
N GLU A 53 4.42 10.80 4.94
CA GLU A 53 5.70 11.05 4.28
C GLU A 53 5.50 11.60 2.87
N ALA A 54 4.61 10.99 2.07
CA ALA A 54 4.25 11.49 0.74
C ALA A 54 3.72 12.93 0.79
N ASN A 55 2.78 13.23 1.69
CA ASN A 55 2.24 14.58 1.86
C ASN A 55 3.33 15.60 2.23
N THR A 56 4.27 15.22 3.09
CA THR A 56 5.38 16.12 3.48
C THR A 56 6.33 16.40 2.33
N LEU A 57 6.64 15.38 1.51
CA LEU A 57 7.49 15.52 0.34
C LEU A 57 6.79 16.33 -0.77
N GLU A 58 5.50 16.12 -0.99
CA GLU A 58 4.68 16.92 -1.92
C GLU A 58 4.65 18.38 -1.49
N SER A 59 4.41 18.65 -0.20
CA SER A 59 4.44 20.01 0.34
C SER A 59 5.82 20.67 0.16
N ALA A 60 6.90 19.93 0.39
CA ALA A 60 8.25 20.43 0.20
C ALA A 60 8.54 20.75 -1.28
N ARG A 61 8.11 19.87 -2.20
CA ARG A 61 8.22 20.09 -3.65
C ARG A 61 7.47 21.34 -4.07
N ASP A 62 6.24 21.53 -3.61
CA ASP A 62 5.41 22.67 -3.96
C ASP A 62 5.99 23.98 -3.44
N LEU A 63 6.56 23.96 -2.22
CA LEU A 63 7.30 25.10 -1.67
C LEU A 63 8.54 25.44 -2.51
N LEU A 64 9.29 24.45 -2.99
CA LEU A 64 10.44 24.68 -3.86
C LEU A 64 10.01 25.24 -5.22
N ALA A 65 8.88 24.76 -5.77
CA ALA A 65 8.32 25.30 -7.00
C ALA A 65 7.93 26.78 -6.84
N TRP A 66 7.17 27.11 -5.79
CA TRP A 66 6.80 28.48 -5.45
C TRP A 66 8.03 29.39 -5.25
N ALA A 67 9.05 28.91 -4.53
CA ALA A 67 10.27 29.67 -4.29
C ALA A 67 11.08 29.88 -5.58
N SER A 68 11.15 28.89 -6.46
CA SER A 68 11.80 28.99 -7.77
C SER A 68 11.14 30.06 -8.65
N GLU A 69 9.81 30.08 -8.68
CA GLU A 69 9.03 31.10 -9.40
C GLU A 69 9.28 32.51 -8.84
N SER A 70 9.27 32.64 -7.51
CA SER A 70 9.46 33.93 -6.83
C SER A 70 10.87 34.51 -6.99
N LEU A 71 11.89 33.65 -7.05
CA LEU A 71 13.30 34.05 -7.13
C LEU A 71 13.83 34.11 -8.58
N GLY A 72 13.08 33.56 -9.53
CA GLY A 72 13.40 33.56 -10.95
C GLY A 72 14.69 32.77 -11.28
N PRO A 73 15.38 33.11 -12.39
CA PRO A 73 16.49 32.30 -12.94
C PRO A 73 17.66 32.04 -12.00
N ARG A 74 17.84 32.88 -10.96
CA ARG A 74 18.92 32.73 -9.96
C ARG A 74 18.70 31.53 -9.04
N ALA A 75 17.48 31.02 -8.96
CA ALA A 75 17.10 29.89 -8.14
C ALA A 75 17.06 28.55 -8.90
N SER A 76 17.76 28.42 -10.03
CA SER A 76 17.85 27.16 -10.80
C SER A 76 18.34 25.95 -9.99
N PHE A 77 19.03 26.19 -8.86
CA PHE A 77 19.39 25.12 -7.93
C PHE A 77 18.18 24.52 -7.19
N LEU A 78 17.09 25.28 -6.98
CA LEU A 78 15.85 24.79 -6.38
C LEU A 78 15.12 23.82 -7.32
N ALA A 79 15.24 24.01 -8.63
CA ALA A 79 14.69 23.05 -9.61
C ALA A 79 15.30 21.66 -9.42
N ARG A 80 16.63 21.55 -9.25
CA ARG A 80 17.28 20.27 -8.93
C ARG A 80 16.77 19.65 -7.63
N GLY A 81 16.49 20.48 -6.62
CA GLY A 81 15.91 20.01 -5.36
C GLY A 81 14.48 19.48 -5.54
N ARG A 82 13.67 20.17 -6.33
CA ARG A 82 12.31 19.74 -6.70
C ARG A 82 12.36 18.42 -7.47
N ASP A 83 13.20 18.31 -8.49
CA ASP A 83 13.31 17.09 -9.29
C ASP A 83 13.78 15.91 -8.44
N ALA A 84 14.70 16.13 -7.49
CA ALA A 84 15.11 15.10 -6.52
C ALA A 84 13.96 14.68 -5.56
N LEU A 85 13.08 15.60 -5.17
CA LEU A 85 11.89 15.28 -4.39
C LEU A 85 10.86 14.52 -5.23
N ASP A 86 10.71 14.84 -6.51
CA ASP A 86 9.85 14.08 -7.43
C ASP A 86 10.32 12.63 -7.58
N GLU A 87 11.64 12.40 -7.72
CA GLU A 87 12.20 11.04 -7.72
C GLU A 87 11.97 10.32 -6.40
N ALA A 88 12.17 11.00 -5.26
CA ALA A 88 11.91 10.42 -3.95
C ALA A 88 10.43 10.05 -3.75
N LEU A 89 9.52 10.89 -4.22
CA LEU A 89 8.08 10.62 -4.22
C LEU A 89 7.72 9.41 -5.06
N VAL A 90 8.27 9.32 -6.28
CA VAL A 90 8.06 8.17 -7.17
C VAL A 90 8.52 6.88 -6.50
N ALA A 91 9.73 6.87 -5.93
CA ALA A 91 10.28 5.69 -5.26
C ALA A 91 9.46 5.31 -4.00
N LEU A 92 9.10 6.29 -3.17
CA LEU A 92 8.29 6.06 -1.95
C LEU A 92 6.93 5.45 -2.30
N LYS A 93 6.24 6.02 -3.29
CA LYS A 93 4.91 5.55 -3.71
C LYS A 93 4.98 4.20 -4.42
N ALA A 94 6.03 3.95 -5.19
CA ALA A 94 6.24 2.68 -5.88
C ALA A 94 6.61 1.53 -4.95
N GLY A 95 7.11 1.82 -3.74
CA GLY A 95 7.36 0.78 -2.73
C GLY A 95 6.07 0.21 -2.09
N HIS A 96 4.91 0.83 -2.34
CA HIS A 96 3.69 0.52 -1.60
C HIS A 96 2.43 0.52 -2.48
N SER A 97 1.73 -0.61 -2.51
CA SER A 97 0.52 -0.77 -3.34
C SER A 97 -0.62 0.19 -2.95
N ALA A 98 -0.69 0.59 -1.69
CA ALA A 98 -1.73 1.49 -1.17
C ALA A 98 -1.58 2.94 -1.63
N THR A 99 -0.42 3.33 -2.15
CA THR A 99 -0.13 4.69 -2.64
C THR A 99 -0.14 4.79 -4.15
N LEU A 100 -0.49 3.70 -4.84
CA LEU A 100 -0.56 3.71 -6.29
C LEU A 100 -1.74 4.55 -6.76
N PRO A 101 -1.61 5.23 -7.92
CA PRO A 101 -2.70 5.99 -8.52
C PRO A 101 -3.92 5.14 -8.91
N ILE A 102 -3.72 3.83 -9.08
CA ILE A 102 -4.76 2.87 -9.47
C ILE A 102 -5.00 1.91 -8.32
N GLU A 103 -6.24 1.87 -7.82
CA GLU A 103 -6.66 0.93 -6.78
C GLU A 103 -6.60 -0.51 -7.29
N ASP A 104 -6.16 -1.43 -6.42
CA ASP A 104 -6.02 -2.85 -6.72
C ASP A 104 -5.24 -3.14 -8.02
N PHE A 105 -4.25 -2.30 -8.36
CA PHE A 105 -3.47 -2.39 -9.61
C PHE A 105 -2.97 -3.80 -9.93
N ASP A 106 -2.51 -4.53 -8.90
CA ASP A 106 -2.07 -5.91 -9.02
C ASP A 106 -3.19 -6.86 -9.46
N GLN A 107 -4.42 -6.63 -9.05
CA GLN A 107 -5.55 -7.50 -9.37
C GLN A 107 -6.14 -7.23 -10.75
N LEU A 108 -5.80 -6.09 -11.36
CA LEU A 108 -6.35 -5.67 -12.65
C LEU A 108 -5.65 -6.32 -13.85
N SER A 109 -6.44 -6.66 -14.86
CA SER A 109 -5.93 -7.09 -16.17
C SER A 109 -5.46 -5.89 -16.98
N ILE A 110 -4.56 -6.12 -17.94
CA ILE A 110 -3.99 -5.08 -18.81
C ILE A 110 -5.12 -4.25 -19.46
N ALA A 111 -6.14 -4.90 -20.01
CA ALA A 111 -7.28 -4.24 -20.64
C ALA A 111 -8.06 -3.28 -19.72
N ARG A 112 -8.04 -3.50 -18.40
CA ARG A 112 -8.66 -2.61 -17.41
C ARG A 112 -7.74 -1.49 -16.94
N VAL A 113 -6.42 -1.73 -16.97
CA VAL A 113 -5.41 -0.74 -16.57
C VAL A 113 -5.23 0.31 -17.65
N LEU A 114 -5.11 -0.10 -18.93
CA LEU A 114 -4.85 0.81 -20.05
C LEU A 114 -5.70 2.09 -20.09
N PRO A 115 -7.06 2.02 -20.01
CA PRO A 115 -7.87 3.24 -20.06
C PRO A 115 -7.73 4.14 -18.82
N GLN A 116 -7.22 3.62 -17.70
CA GLN A 116 -6.95 4.42 -16.51
C GLN A 116 -5.64 5.19 -16.62
N LEU A 117 -4.72 4.76 -17.49
CA LEU A 117 -3.44 5.43 -17.71
C LEU A 117 -3.58 6.74 -18.49
N ASP A 118 -4.67 6.96 -19.23
CA ASP A 118 -4.88 8.17 -20.04
C ASP A 118 -5.06 9.45 -19.21
N GLY A 119 -5.44 9.33 -17.93
CA GLY A 119 -5.68 10.45 -17.03
C GLY A 119 -4.55 10.75 -16.05
N LEU A 120 -3.43 10.02 -16.14
CA LEU A 120 -2.33 10.10 -15.17
C LEU A 120 -1.23 11.05 -15.63
N SER A 121 -0.65 11.75 -14.67
CA SER A 121 0.54 12.59 -14.86
C SER A 121 1.80 11.75 -15.14
N ALA A 122 2.85 12.38 -15.68
CA ALA A 122 4.14 11.71 -15.92
C ALA A 122 4.73 11.09 -14.64
N ALA A 123 4.60 11.75 -13.49
CA ALA A 123 5.05 11.24 -12.20
C ALA A 123 4.28 9.97 -11.78
N GLU A 124 2.96 9.96 -11.94
CA GLU A 124 2.11 8.82 -11.61
C GLU A 124 2.38 7.62 -12.53
N LEU A 125 2.60 7.86 -13.82
CA LEU A 125 3.01 6.82 -14.77
C LEU A 125 4.37 6.22 -14.40
N ARG A 126 5.34 7.06 -13.99
CA ARG A 126 6.64 6.60 -13.48
C ARG A 126 6.52 5.78 -12.20
N THR A 127 5.66 6.18 -11.26
CA THR A 127 5.34 5.39 -10.05
C THR A 127 4.81 4.00 -10.43
N LEU A 128 3.87 3.91 -11.36
CA LEU A 128 3.34 2.64 -11.83
C LEU A 128 4.39 1.79 -12.55
N SER A 129 5.26 2.40 -13.36
CA SER A 129 6.35 1.69 -14.05
C SER A 129 7.36 1.10 -13.06
N HIS A 130 7.77 1.86 -12.05
CA HIS A 130 8.67 1.38 -10.98
C HIS A 130 8.01 0.25 -10.17
N TYR A 131 6.75 0.43 -9.76
CA TYR A 131 6.00 -0.61 -9.05
C TYR A 131 5.89 -1.90 -9.88
N GLU A 132 5.46 -1.80 -11.13
CA GLU A 132 5.29 -2.97 -12.01
C GLU A 132 6.62 -3.70 -12.24
N THR A 133 7.74 -2.98 -12.35
CA THR A 133 9.08 -3.57 -12.53
C THR A 133 9.49 -4.45 -11.36
N GLU A 134 9.22 -4.00 -10.12
CA GLU A 134 9.57 -4.73 -8.90
C GLU A 134 8.60 -5.87 -8.55
N HIS A 135 7.37 -5.82 -9.08
CA HIS A 135 6.31 -6.77 -8.73
C HIS A 135 6.05 -7.79 -9.85
N LYS A 136 5.07 -7.51 -10.72
CA LYS A 136 4.59 -8.50 -11.71
C LYS A 136 5.37 -8.52 -13.01
N ASN A 137 6.11 -7.45 -13.30
CA ASN A 137 6.99 -7.30 -14.46
C ASN A 137 6.32 -7.70 -15.79
N ARG A 138 5.07 -7.26 -16.00
CA ARG A 138 4.31 -7.51 -17.23
C ARG A 138 4.89 -6.66 -18.35
N LYS A 139 5.73 -7.27 -19.19
CA LYS A 139 6.43 -6.61 -20.31
C LYS A 139 5.55 -5.73 -21.19
N THR A 140 4.33 -6.18 -21.52
CA THR A 140 3.40 -5.41 -22.35
C THR A 140 2.92 -4.14 -21.65
N LEU A 141 2.70 -4.20 -20.33
CA LEU A 141 2.25 -3.05 -19.55
C LEU A 141 3.40 -2.06 -19.35
N LEU A 142 4.61 -2.55 -19.08
CA LEU A 142 5.81 -1.71 -18.99
C LEU A 142 6.08 -0.95 -20.28
N ALA A 143 6.02 -1.62 -21.43
CA ALA A 143 6.22 -0.97 -22.73
C ALA A 143 5.19 0.14 -23.00
N GLU A 144 3.94 -0.08 -22.59
CA GLU A 144 2.91 0.95 -22.71
C GLU A 144 3.15 2.12 -21.76
N LEU A 145 3.53 1.85 -20.50
CA LEU A 145 3.85 2.88 -19.52
C LEU A 145 5.02 3.74 -20.00
N ASP A 146 6.09 3.12 -20.50
CA ASP A 146 7.26 3.84 -21.02
C ASP A 146 6.92 4.70 -22.24
N ALA A 147 6.09 4.19 -23.16
CA ALA A 147 5.62 4.94 -24.33
C ALA A 147 4.81 6.19 -23.91
N ARG A 148 3.96 6.05 -22.88
CA ARG A 148 3.15 7.16 -22.35
C ARG A 148 3.98 8.16 -21.56
N ILE A 149 4.96 7.70 -20.77
CA ILE A 149 5.89 8.58 -20.06
C ILE A 149 6.60 9.48 -21.07
N GLY A 150 7.16 8.90 -22.15
CA GLY A 150 7.80 9.67 -23.21
C GLY A 150 6.86 10.69 -23.86
N ALA A 151 5.66 10.26 -24.23
CA ALA A 151 4.66 11.14 -24.86
C ALA A 151 4.22 12.28 -23.93
N THR A 152 4.04 12.03 -22.63
CA THR A 152 3.64 13.08 -21.67
C THR A 152 4.78 14.05 -21.40
N THR A 153 6.02 13.58 -21.29
CA THR A 153 7.19 14.47 -21.10
C THR A 153 7.42 15.40 -22.28
N GLU A 154 7.18 14.94 -23.51
CA GLU A 154 7.28 15.79 -24.71
C GLU A 154 6.22 16.90 -24.76
N VAL A 155 5.08 16.71 -24.10
CA VAL A 155 4.00 17.70 -24.03
C VAL A 155 4.23 18.73 -22.91
N GLU A 156 4.87 18.34 -21.80
CA GLU A 156 5.20 19.25 -20.69
C GLU A 156 6.35 20.23 -21.04
N ASP A 157 7.24 19.86 -21.97
CA ASP A 157 8.41 20.65 -22.39
C ASP A 157 8.17 21.54 -23.63
N ALA A 158 6.97 21.51 -24.24
CA ALA A 158 6.60 22.23 -25.48
C ALA A 158 5.84 23.55 -25.21
#